data_AF-A0A4R2P842-F1
#
_entry.id   AF-A0A4R2P842-F1
#
_cell.length_a   1.000
_cell.length_b   1.000
_cell.length_c   1.000
_cell.angle_alpha   90.00
_cell.angle_beta   90.00
_cell.angle_gamma   90.00
#
_symmetry.space_group_name_H-M   'P 1'
#
loop_
_entity.id
_entity.type
_entity.pdbx_description
1 polymer ?
#
loop_
_entity_poly.entity_id
_entity_poly.type
_entity_poly.pdbx_seq_one_letter_code
_entity_poly.pdbx_strand_id
1 'polypeptide(L)'
;MNHYQSVTDALVLQDNPNCQGMGPLAGIYTAMAASESEWYIVLPCDTPFITAAFLRNMKIKLAELVPCDGIVPISGGYEHPLTACYHRRCLPVIENLLQNNDLRMDDLLKSVNIHYTCPENDGFAPKLFDNMNRKEQLYKEKDV
;
A
#
# COMPACT_ATOMS: atom_id res chain seq x y z
N MET A 1 21.94 0.64 14.21
CA MET A 1 20.49 0.45 14.38
C MET A 1 19.82 1.73 13.93
N ASN A 2 18.89 1.68 12.97
CA ASN A 2 18.19 2.90 12.54
C ASN A 2 17.19 3.33 13.63
N HIS A 3 16.80 4.61 13.65
CA HIS A 3 15.92 5.16 14.69
C HIS A 3 14.61 4.36 14.84
N TYR A 4 14.03 3.90 13.73
CA TYR A 4 12.78 3.15 13.73
C TYR A 4 12.89 1.80 14.44
N GLN A 5 14.00 1.06 14.29
CA GLN A 5 14.22 -0.21 14.99
C GLN A 5 14.28 -0.07 16.51
N SER A 6 14.57 1.12 17.03
CA SER A 6 14.67 1.37 18.48
C SER A 6 13.34 1.73 19.15
N VAL A 7 12.28 1.98 18.36
CA VAL A 7 11.00 2.52 18.86
C VAL A 7 9.80 1.61 18.57
N THR A 8 10.01 0.41 18.03
CA THR A 8 8.94 -0.56 17.75
C THR A 8 9.43 -1.99 17.86
N ASP A 9 8.55 -2.89 18.27
CA ASP A 9 8.77 -4.35 18.22
C ASP A 9 8.44 -4.93 16.85
N ALA A 10 7.89 -4.13 15.93
CA ALA A 10 7.63 -4.54 14.56
C ALA A 10 8.93 -4.72 13.77
N LEU A 11 8.89 -5.65 12.80
CA LEU A 11 9.99 -5.82 11.85
C LEU A 11 10.16 -4.54 11.00
N VAL A 12 11.35 -3.96 11.05
CA VAL A 12 11.74 -2.81 10.22
C VAL A 12 12.72 -3.27 9.16
N LEU A 13 12.30 -3.20 7.90
CA LEU A 13 13.12 -3.50 6.74
C LEU A 13 13.62 -2.19 6.11
N GLN A 14 14.85 -2.22 5.59
CA GLN A 14 15.36 -1.20 4.67
C GLN A 14 15.25 -1.75 3.26
N ASP A 15 15.05 -0.87 2.28
CA ASP A 15 15.02 -1.24 0.86
C ASP A 15 16.19 -2.17 0.52
N ASN A 16 15.92 -3.15 -0.34
CA ASN A 16 16.95 -3.97 -0.94
C ASN A 16 18.02 -3.06 -1.58
N PRO A 17 19.32 -3.27 -1.31
CA PRO A 17 20.39 -2.41 -1.82
C PRO A 17 20.37 -2.22 -3.35
N ASN A 18 19.86 -3.20 -4.10
CA ASN A 18 19.78 -3.13 -5.55
C ASN A 18 18.68 -2.19 -6.07
N CYS A 19 17.73 -1.79 -5.22
CA CYS A 19 16.63 -0.89 -5.60
C CYS A 19 16.40 0.26 -4.62
N GLN A 20 17.40 0.56 -3.78
CA GLN A 20 17.26 1.56 -2.73
C GLN A 20 16.89 2.95 -3.29
N GLY A 21 15.82 3.55 -2.75
CA GLY A 21 15.37 4.88 -3.15
C GLY A 21 14.60 4.92 -4.48
N MET A 22 14.29 3.78 -5.08
CA MET A 22 13.52 3.68 -6.34
C MET A 22 12.00 3.78 -6.13
N GLY A 23 11.57 4.62 -5.18
CA GLY A 23 10.17 4.88 -4.88
C GLY A 23 9.45 3.72 -4.17
N PRO A 24 8.11 3.77 -4.10
CA PRO A 24 7.32 2.81 -3.32
C PRO A 24 7.46 1.35 -3.76
N LEU A 25 7.69 1.10 -5.05
CA LEU A 25 7.90 -0.26 -5.58
C LEU A 25 9.09 -0.95 -4.92
N ALA A 26 10.16 -0.21 -4.58
CA ALA A 26 11.32 -0.77 -3.87
C ALA A 26 10.95 -1.28 -2.47
N GLY A 27 10.15 -0.52 -1.72
CA GLY A 27 9.68 -0.91 -0.39
C GLY A 27 8.76 -2.13 -0.45
N ILE A 28 7.83 -2.16 -1.41
CA ILE A 28 6.92 -3.28 -1.61
C ILE A 28 7.70 -4.54 -2.02
N TYR A 29 8.63 -4.43 -2.98
CA TYR A 29 9.51 -5.53 -3.40
C TYR A 29 10.28 -6.10 -2.21
N THR A 30 10.90 -5.23 -1.42
CA THR A 30 11.70 -5.62 -0.25
C THR A 30 10.85 -6.37 0.77
N ALA A 31 9.66 -5.86 1.09
CA ALA A 31 8.75 -6.51 2.04
C ALA A 31 8.26 -7.87 1.53
N MET A 32 7.91 -7.98 0.25
CA MET A 32 7.48 -9.23 -0.38
C MET A 32 8.60 -10.26 -0.56
N ALA A 33 9.84 -9.81 -0.74
CA ALA A 33 11.01 -10.69 -0.82
C ALA A 33 11.42 -11.22 0.55
N ALA A 34 11.17 -10.45 1.62
CA ALA A 34 11.51 -10.82 2.99
C ALA A 34 10.46 -11.71 3.69
N SER A 35 9.30 -11.95 3.08
CA SER A 35 8.27 -12.82 3.66
C SER A 35 7.63 -13.78 2.64
N GLU A 36 7.09 -14.89 3.14
CA GLU A 36 6.46 -15.94 2.33
C GLU A 36 4.92 -15.85 2.35
N SER A 37 4.38 -14.64 2.48
CA SER A 37 2.92 -14.43 2.47
C SER A 37 2.38 -14.49 1.03
N GLU A 38 1.14 -14.96 0.88
CA GLU A 38 0.43 -14.98 -0.40
C GLU A 38 -0.15 -13.62 -0.78
N TRP A 39 -0.65 -12.88 0.22
CA TRP A 39 -1.25 -11.55 0.05
C TRP A 39 -0.61 -10.53 0.99
N TYR A 40 -0.45 -9.31 0.48
CA TYR A 40 0.19 -8.20 1.17
C TYR A 40 -0.79 -7.03 1.19
N ILE A 41 -1.01 -6.45 2.36
CA ILE A 41 -1.68 -5.17 2.49
C ILE A 41 -0.59 -4.10 2.55
N VAL A 42 -0.64 -3.17 1.61
CA VAL A 42 0.24 -1.99 1.57
C VAL A 42 -0.54 -0.81 2.10
N LEU A 43 0.06 -0.06 3.03
CA LEU A 43 -0.47 1.17 3.60
C LEU A 43 0.67 2.18 3.70
N PRO A 44 0.49 3.44 3.28
CA PRO A 44 1.49 4.46 3.51
C PRO A 44 1.39 4.95 4.97
N CYS A 45 2.46 5.55 5.48
CA CYS A 45 2.48 6.03 6.88
C CYS A 45 1.74 7.35 7.09
N ASP A 46 1.28 7.99 6.02
CA ASP A 46 0.65 9.31 6.03
C ASP A 46 -0.88 9.26 5.91
N THR A 47 -1.52 8.09 5.93
CA THR A 47 -3.00 7.93 5.90
C THR A 47 -3.54 7.46 7.27
N PRO A 48 -3.57 8.33 8.29
CA PRO A 48 -3.89 7.95 9.68
C PRO A 48 -5.34 7.47 9.86
N PHE A 49 -6.23 7.82 8.94
CA PHE A 49 -7.67 7.57 9.07
C PHE A 49 -8.06 6.16 8.60
N ILE A 50 -7.15 5.39 7.98
CA ILE A 50 -7.42 4.01 7.60
C ILE A 50 -7.78 3.20 8.85
N THR A 51 -8.94 2.54 8.80
CA THR A 51 -9.48 1.80 9.95
C THR A 51 -9.37 0.29 9.78
N ALA A 52 -9.32 -0.42 10.90
CA ALA A 52 -9.40 -1.89 10.89
C ALA A 52 -10.69 -2.43 10.25
N ALA A 53 -11.80 -1.67 10.31
CA ALA A 53 -13.04 -2.04 9.65
C ALA A 53 -12.90 -2.04 8.12
N PHE A 54 -12.23 -1.02 7.56
CA PHE A 54 -11.91 -0.95 6.14
C PHE A 54 -11.00 -2.11 5.71
N LEU A 55 -9.94 -2.40 6.46
CA LEU A 55 -9.03 -3.53 6.14
C LEU A 55 -9.74 -4.89 6.17
N ARG A 56 -10.69 -5.08 7.10
CA ARG A 56 -11.54 -6.28 7.12
C ARG A 56 -12.44 -6.37 5.87
N ASN A 57 -13.02 -5.25 5.44
CA ASN A 57 -13.81 -5.21 4.20
C ASN A 57 -12.97 -5.60 2.98
N MET A 58 -11.76 -5.05 2.85
CA MET A 58 -10.81 -5.42 1.80
C MET A 58 -10.51 -6.93 1.80
N LYS A 59 -10.30 -7.52 2.98
CA LYS A 59 -10.09 -8.97 3.13
C LYS A 59 -11.31 -9.81 2.73
N ILE A 60 -12.52 -9.36 3.05
CA ILE A 60 -13.75 -10.06 2.64
C ILE A 60 -13.88 -10.05 1.13
N LYS A 61 -13.73 -8.88 0.49
CA LYS A 61 -13.77 -8.77 -0.98
C LYS A 61 -12.74 -9.67 -1.65
N LEU A 62 -11.54 -9.74 -1.08
CA LEU A 62 -10.48 -10.62 -1.56
C LEU A 62 -10.89 -12.10 -1.59
N ALA A 63 -11.64 -12.57 -0.59
CA ALA A 63 -12.11 -13.95 -0.52
C ALA A 63 -13.26 -14.24 -1.50
N GLU A 64 -14.02 -13.21 -1.89
CA GLU A 64 -15.15 -13.32 -2.83
C GLU A 64 -14.71 -13.22 -4.29
N LEU A 65 -13.54 -12.65 -4.56
CA LEU A 65 -13.03 -12.40 -5.90
C LEU A 65 -12.13 -13.55 -6.39
N VAL A 66 -12.47 -14.13 -7.54
CA VAL A 66 -11.62 -15.13 -8.22
C VAL A 66 -11.58 -14.84 -9.73
N PRO A 67 -10.40 -14.78 -10.39
CA PRO A 67 -9.03 -14.55 -9.89
C PRO A 67 -8.49 -13.12 -10.19
N CYS A 68 -7.78 -12.49 -9.24
CA CYS A 68 -7.08 -11.19 -9.43
C CYS A 68 -5.69 -11.17 -8.77
N ASP A 69 -4.84 -10.21 -9.14
CA ASP A 69 -3.48 -9.99 -8.61
C ASP A 69 -3.42 -8.86 -7.59
N GLY A 70 -4.43 -7.98 -7.55
CA GLY A 70 -4.49 -6.91 -6.59
C GLY A 70 -5.90 -6.34 -6.45
N ILE A 71 -6.16 -5.72 -5.29
CA ILE A 71 -7.37 -4.93 -5.05
C ILE A 71 -6.95 -3.51 -4.73
N VAL A 72 -7.39 -2.57 -5.56
CA VAL A 72 -7.08 -1.14 -5.42
C VAL A 72 -8.37 -0.37 -5.19
N PRO A 73 -8.50 0.39 -4.09
CA PRO A 73 -9.64 1.25 -3.90
C PRO A 73 -9.54 2.49 -4.80
N ILE A 74 -10.68 2.87 -5.39
CA ILE A 74 -10.93 4.15 -6.02
C ILE A 74 -11.81 4.95 -5.06
N SER A 75 -11.31 6.07 -4.58
CA SER A 75 -12.05 6.95 -3.67
C SER A 75 -11.88 8.40 -4.09
N GLY A 76 -12.98 9.15 -4.07
CA GLY A 76 -13.00 10.52 -4.58
C GLY A 76 -12.61 10.67 -6.06
N GLY A 77 -12.70 9.59 -6.84
CA GLY A 77 -12.30 9.56 -8.25
C GLY A 77 -10.80 9.27 -8.49
N TYR A 78 -10.03 8.97 -7.44
CA TYR A 78 -8.61 8.66 -7.53
C TYR A 78 -8.33 7.23 -7.11
N GLU A 79 -7.42 6.56 -7.82
CA GLU A 79 -6.86 5.27 -7.43
C GLU A 79 -5.89 5.44 -6.25
N HIS A 80 -5.95 4.52 -5.28
CA HIS A 80 -5.09 4.53 -4.10
C HIS A 80 -4.18 3.29 -4.07
N PRO A 81 -3.19 3.18 -4.97
CA PRO A 81 -2.33 1.99 -5.09
C PRO A 81 -1.45 1.73 -3.87
N LEU A 82 -1.20 2.74 -3.04
CA LEU A 82 -0.45 2.55 -1.80
C LEU A 82 -1.32 2.16 -0.61
N THR A 83 -2.65 2.15 -0.77
CA THR A 83 -3.62 1.65 0.21
C THR A 83 -4.37 0.47 -0.41
N ALA A 84 -3.65 -0.61 -0.69
CA ALA A 84 -4.13 -1.68 -1.56
C ALA A 84 -3.66 -3.07 -1.10
N CYS A 85 -4.29 -4.11 -1.64
CA CYS A 85 -3.86 -5.49 -1.46
C CYS A 85 -3.18 -5.98 -2.73
N TYR A 86 -2.04 -6.66 -2.61
CA TYR A 86 -1.31 -7.25 -3.73
C TYR A 86 -0.97 -8.71 -3.46
N HIS A 87 -1.17 -9.55 -4.46
CA HIS A 87 -0.82 -10.96 -4.44
C HIS A 87 0.69 -11.13 -4.67
N ARG A 88 1.26 -12.22 -4.16
CA ARG A 88 2.67 -12.60 -4.33
C ARG A 88 3.10 -12.71 -5.79
N ARG A 89 2.15 -12.96 -6.72
CA ARG A 89 2.34 -12.93 -8.18
C ARG A 89 2.81 -11.56 -8.70
N CYS A 90 2.57 -10.48 -7.96
CA CYS A 90 3.08 -9.16 -8.29
C CYS A 90 4.61 -9.07 -8.11
N LEU A 91 5.25 -9.88 -7.25
CA LEU A 91 6.69 -9.74 -6.98
C LEU A 91 7.56 -9.77 -8.25
N PRO A 92 7.49 -10.80 -9.12
CA PRO A 92 8.31 -10.84 -10.33
C PRO A 92 8.01 -9.68 -11.29
N VAL A 93 6.78 -9.14 -11.27
CA VAL A 93 6.42 -7.97 -12.09
C VAL A 93 7.07 -6.71 -11.53
N ILE A 94 7.00 -6.50 -10.21
CA ILE A 94 7.65 -5.40 -9.52
C ILE A 94 9.17 -5.45 -9.73
N GLU A 95 9.77 -6.65 -9.64
CA GLU A 95 11.20 -6.85 -9.90
C GLU A 95 11.60 -6.41 -11.31
N ASN A 96 10.82 -6.82 -12.32
CA ASN A 96 11.07 -6.42 -13.71
C ASN A 96 10.91 -4.91 -13.92
N LEU A 97 9.90 -4.28 -13.30
CA LEU A 97 9.71 -2.82 -13.36
C LEU A 97 10.90 -2.07 -12.73
N LEU A 98 11.37 -2.54 -11.57
CA LEU A 98 12.55 -1.96 -10.92
C LEU A 98 13.81 -2.12 -11.79
N GLN A 99 14.04 -3.28 -12.41
CA GLN A 99 15.18 -3.50 -13.31
C GLN A 99 15.17 -2.60 -14.54
N ASN A 100 13.98 -2.23 -15.03
CA ASN A 100 13.81 -1.34 -16.18
C ASN A 100 13.72 0.15 -15.79
N ASN A 101 13.85 0.47 -14.49
CA ASN A 101 13.69 1.82 -13.95
C ASN A 101 12.29 2.44 -14.19
N ASP A 102 11.27 1.59 -14.28
CA ASP A 102 9.84 1.96 -14.37
C ASP A 102 9.25 2.04 -12.95
N LEU A 103 9.33 3.23 -12.34
CA LEU A 103 9.13 3.38 -10.89
C LEU A 103 7.71 3.74 -10.47
N ARG A 104 6.78 3.89 -11.42
CA ARG A 104 5.43 4.41 -11.14
C ARG A 104 4.51 3.26 -10.74
N MET A 105 3.69 3.47 -9.71
CA MET A 105 2.67 2.48 -9.32
C MET A 105 1.71 2.17 -10.47
N ASP A 106 1.38 3.15 -11.31
CA ASP A 106 0.52 2.98 -12.49
C ASP A 106 1.05 1.91 -13.45
N ASP A 107 2.37 1.75 -13.58
CA ASP A 107 2.99 0.76 -14.46
C ASP A 107 2.84 -0.65 -13.89
N LEU A 108 2.85 -0.80 -12.55
CA LEU A 108 2.43 -2.04 -11.89
C LEU A 108 0.96 -2.32 -12.15
N LEU A 109 0.07 -1.35 -11.94
CA LEU A 109 -1.38 -1.57 -12.09
C LEU A 109 -1.77 -2.03 -13.51
N LYS A 110 -1.07 -1.51 -14.54
CA LYS A 110 -1.27 -1.92 -15.94
C LYS A 110 -0.72 -3.30 -16.27
N SER A 111 0.24 -3.79 -15.48
CA SER A 111 0.97 -5.02 -15.74
C SER A 111 0.37 -6.25 -15.04
N VAL A 112 -0.64 -6.08 -14.20
CA VAL A 112 -1.28 -7.16 -13.44
C VAL A 112 -2.81 -7.04 -13.45
N ASN A 113 -3.52 -8.10 -13.09
CA ASN A 113 -4.98 -8.07 -13.04
C ASN A 113 -5.49 -7.40 -11.75
N ILE A 114 -5.78 -6.10 -11.82
CA ILE A 114 -6.31 -5.34 -10.68
C ILE A 114 -7.84 -5.35 -10.66
N HIS A 115 -8.39 -5.68 -9.51
CA HIS A 115 -9.79 -5.42 -9.20
C HIS A 115 -9.93 -4.09 -8.48
N TYR A 116 -10.67 -3.15 -9.08
CA TYR A 116 -10.94 -1.86 -8.48
C TYR A 116 -12.20 -1.90 -7.62
N THR A 117 -12.14 -1.32 -6.43
CA THR A 117 -13.29 -1.24 -5.51
C THR A 117 -13.62 0.21 -5.22
N CYS A 118 -14.87 0.50 -4.88
CA CYS A 118 -15.32 1.83 -4.47
C CYS A 118 -15.76 1.74 -2.99
N PRO A 119 -14.89 2.08 -2.02
CA PRO A 119 -15.19 1.98 -0.60
C PRO A 119 -16.47 2.69 -0.18
N GLU A 120 -16.81 3.79 -0.85
CA GLU A 120 -18.01 4.59 -0.64
C GLU A 120 -19.29 3.77 -0.83
N ASN A 121 -19.28 2.80 -1.75
CA ASN A 121 -20.41 1.89 -1.96
C ASN A 121 -20.65 0.95 -0.76
N ASP A 122 -19.62 0.72 0.05
CA ASP A 122 -19.71 -0.08 1.28
C ASP A 122 -19.83 0.81 2.54
N GLY A 123 -20.09 2.10 2.38
CA GLY A 123 -20.30 3.04 3.48
C GLY A 123 -19.03 3.64 4.10
N PHE A 124 -17.88 3.49 3.44
CA PHE A 124 -16.61 4.09 3.88
C PHE A 124 -16.45 5.51 3.31
N ALA A 125 -16.15 6.48 4.16
CA ALA A 125 -16.04 7.88 3.73
C ALA A 125 -14.69 8.16 3.01
N PRO A 126 -14.65 9.05 2.00
CA PRO A 126 -13.42 9.38 1.28
C PRO A 126 -12.26 9.85 2.17
N LYS A 127 -12.57 10.51 3.30
CA LYS A 127 -11.60 10.99 4.29
C LYS A 127 -10.65 9.91 4.84
N LEU A 128 -10.99 8.62 4.67
CA LEU A 128 -10.11 7.51 5.04
C LEU A 128 -8.76 7.59 4.33
N PHE A 129 -8.74 8.17 3.12
CA PHE A 129 -7.58 8.29 2.26
C PHE A 129 -6.91 9.67 2.33
N ASP A 130 -7.30 10.53 3.28
CA ASP A 130 -6.67 11.84 3.43
C ASP A 130 -5.24 11.71 3.97
N ASN A 131 -4.27 12.32 3.27
CA ASN A 131 -2.87 12.30 3.65
C ASN A 131 -2.54 13.41 4.68
N MET A 132 -1.78 13.06 5.71
CA MET A 132 -1.32 13.95 6.78
C MET A 132 -0.09 14.82 6.43
N ASN A 133 0.30 14.92 5.16
CA ASN A 133 1.51 15.64 4.73
C ASN A 133 1.36 17.17 4.64
N ARG A 134 0.18 17.74 4.92
CA ARG A 134 0.07 19.18 5.11
C ARG A 134 0.69 19.53 6.47
N LYS A 135 1.91 20.09 6.46
CA LYS A 135 2.62 20.65 7.65
C LYS A 135 1.72 21.50 8.58
N GLU A 136 0.60 22.00 8.08
CA GLU A 136 -0.41 22.80 8.79
C GLU A 136 -1.32 21.99 9.75
N GLN A 137 -1.39 20.65 9.65
CA GLN A 137 -2.26 19.82 10.51
C GLN A 137 -1.54 19.23 11.73
N LEU A 138 -0.22 19.02 11.68
CA LEU A 138 0.55 18.47 12.80
C LEU A 138 0.50 19.33 14.08
N TYR A 139 0.16 20.62 13.96
CA TYR A 139 0.10 21.58 15.06
C TYR A 139 -1.33 21.88 15.55
N LYS A 140 -2.37 21.25 15.01
CA LYS A 140 -3.77 21.48 15.47
C LYS A 140 -4.30 20.44 16.45
N GLU A 141 -3.65 19.28 16.59
CA GLU A 141 -4.09 18.23 17.51
C GLU A 141 -3.37 18.24 18.87
N LYS A 142 -2.59 19.29 19.17
CA LYS A 142 -2.01 19.49 20.51
C LYS A 142 -2.79 20.45 21.41
N ASP A 143 -3.89 21.03 20.93
CA ASP A 143 -4.72 21.99 21.66
C ASP A 143 -6.20 21.56 21.75
N VAL A 144 -6.47 20.30 22.13
CA VAL A 144 -7.78 19.87 22.67
C VAL A 144 -7.58 18.96 23.87
#